data_AF-A0A2N3VNG5-F1
#
_entry.id   AF-A0A2N3VNG5-F1
#
_cell.length_a   1.000
_cell.length_b   1.000
_cell.length_c   1.000
_cell.angle_alpha   90.00
_cell.angle_beta   90.00
_cell.angle_gamma   90.00
#
_symmetry.space_group_name_H-M   'P 1'
#
loop_
_entity.id
_entity.type
_entity.pdbx_description
1 polymer ?
#
loop_
_entity_poly.entity_id
_entity_poly.type
_entity_poly.pdbx_seq_one_letter_code
_entity_poly.pdbx_strand_id
1 'polypeptide(L)'
;MKGTFKALGITTALAAVVLAAPATANATATWSCTSISSTYMLFKEGTPVHTSPAGSSSVTGYLDDYYRAVDKSCISDAGNQWWHLQLEGGYVYNGYRIG
;
A
#
# COMPACT_ATOMS: atom_id res chain seq x y z
N MET A 1 18.38 -12.07 -76.32
CA MET A 1 17.28 -11.59 -75.45
C MET A 1 17.85 -11.33 -74.07
N LYS A 2 17.47 -10.19 -73.49
CA LYS A 2 18.00 -9.61 -72.24
C LYS A 2 17.49 -10.40 -71.03
N GLY A 3 18.35 -10.65 -70.04
CA GLY A 3 17.98 -11.26 -68.76
C GLY A 3 18.66 -10.52 -67.61
N THR A 4 17.85 -9.83 -66.82
CA THR A 4 18.18 -8.80 -65.82
C THR A 4 18.67 -9.42 -64.51
N PHE A 5 19.82 -8.98 -63.98
CA PHE A 5 20.26 -9.33 -62.63
C PHE A 5 19.53 -8.44 -61.60
N LYS A 6 18.73 -9.04 -60.72
CA LYS A 6 18.12 -8.35 -59.58
C LYS A 6 18.92 -8.69 -58.32
N ALA A 7 19.71 -7.72 -57.85
CA ALA A 7 20.36 -7.78 -56.55
C ALA A 7 19.28 -7.72 -55.45
N LEU A 8 19.16 -8.79 -54.65
CA LEU A 8 18.30 -8.80 -53.47
C LEU A 8 19.17 -8.35 -52.28
N GLY A 9 19.09 -7.06 -51.95
CA GLY A 9 19.71 -6.52 -50.73
C GLY A 9 19.03 -7.11 -49.51
N ILE A 10 19.76 -7.89 -48.71
CA ILE A 10 19.30 -8.40 -47.43
C ILE A 10 19.61 -7.32 -46.40
N THR A 11 18.63 -6.46 -46.08
CA THR A 11 18.71 -5.53 -44.95
C THR A 11 18.40 -6.30 -43.67
N THR A 12 19.42 -6.62 -42.89
CA THR A 12 19.28 -7.16 -41.53
C THR A 12 18.72 -6.07 -40.62
N ALA A 13 17.44 -6.18 -40.25
CA ALA A 13 16.86 -5.36 -39.19
C ALA A 13 17.40 -5.84 -37.84
N LEU A 14 18.15 -4.99 -37.13
CA LEU A 14 18.48 -5.21 -35.73
C LEU A 14 17.19 -5.09 -34.91
N ALA A 15 16.73 -6.19 -34.33
CA ALA A 15 15.66 -6.17 -33.33
C ALA A 15 16.23 -5.62 -32.02
N ALA A 16 15.81 -4.41 -31.64
CA ALA A 16 16.09 -3.84 -30.34
C ALA A 16 15.36 -4.65 -29.26
N VAL A 17 16.11 -5.32 -28.38
CA VAL A 17 15.56 -5.97 -27.19
C VAL A 17 15.13 -4.87 -26.23
N VAL A 18 13.81 -4.61 -26.16
CA VAL A 18 13.23 -3.82 -25.08
C VAL A 18 13.27 -4.67 -23.82
N LEU A 19 14.26 -4.41 -22.96
CA LEU A 19 14.25 -4.89 -21.58
C LEU A 19 13.08 -4.22 -20.86
N ALA A 20 11.95 -4.91 -20.79
CA ALA A 20 10.85 -4.52 -19.92
C ALA A 20 11.34 -4.67 -18.46
N ALA A 21 11.64 -3.54 -17.81
CA ALA A 21 11.73 -3.51 -16.36
C ALA A 21 10.39 -4.01 -15.81
N PRO A 22 10.37 -4.89 -14.79
CA PRO A 22 9.11 -5.27 -14.17
C PRO A 22 8.51 -4.00 -13.57
N ALA A 23 7.40 -3.52 -14.16
CA ALA A 23 6.54 -2.60 -13.47
C ALA A 23 6.03 -3.36 -12.23
N THR A 24 6.63 -3.09 -11.07
CA THR A 24 5.98 -3.40 -9.81
C THR A 24 4.70 -2.58 -9.83
N ALA A 25 3.61 -3.20 -10.23
CA ALA A 25 2.29 -2.68 -9.94
C ALA A 25 2.24 -2.59 -8.42
N ASN A 26 2.55 -1.42 -7.87
CA ASN A 26 2.07 -1.05 -6.56
C ASN A 26 0.56 -1.11 -6.72
N ALA A 27 -0.04 -2.26 -6.40
CA ALA A 27 -1.45 -2.33 -6.11
C ALA A 27 -1.67 -1.24 -5.06
N THR A 28 -2.27 -0.13 -5.49
CA THR A 28 -2.63 0.96 -4.59
C THR A 28 -3.53 0.30 -3.57
N ALA A 29 -3.02 0.08 -2.35
CA ALA A 29 -3.83 -0.50 -1.30
C ALA A 29 -5.08 0.37 -1.17
N THR A 30 -6.24 -0.17 -1.51
CA THR A 30 -7.53 0.52 -1.59
C THR A 30 -8.19 0.44 -0.23
N TRP A 31 -7.69 1.23 0.70
CA TRP A 31 -8.38 1.47 1.96
C TRP A 31 -9.27 2.70 1.85
N SER A 32 -10.37 2.69 2.58
CA SER A 32 -11.26 3.85 2.71
C SER A 32 -11.27 4.32 4.16
N CYS A 33 -11.31 5.63 4.37
CA CYS A 33 -11.39 6.23 5.70
C CYS A 33 -12.60 7.14 5.79
N THR A 34 -13.25 7.13 6.94
CA THR A 34 -14.31 8.07 7.32
C THR A 34 -13.85 8.83 8.55
N SER A 35 -13.88 10.16 8.46
CA SER A 35 -13.65 11.02 9.62
C SER A 35 -14.76 10.83 10.64
N ILE A 36 -14.40 10.76 11.91
CA ILE A 36 -15.31 10.65 13.04
C ILE A 36 -15.03 11.80 14.01
N SER A 37 -16.00 12.07 14.90
CA SER A 37 -15.71 12.92 16.05
C SER A 37 -14.59 12.28 16.86
N SER A 38 -13.56 13.07 17.20
CA SER A 38 -12.45 12.57 17.99
C SER A 38 -12.96 11.96 19.29
N THR A 39 -12.60 10.70 19.50
CA THR A 39 -13.01 9.94 20.67
C THR A 39 -11.83 9.14 21.18
N TYR A 40 -11.84 8.85 22.47
CA TYR A 40 -10.80 8.04 23.07
C TYR A 40 -11.17 6.56 23.03
N MET A 41 -10.21 5.73 22.66
CA MET A 41 -10.32 4.29 22.63
C MET A 41 -9.21 3.65 23.45
N LEU A 42 -9.53 2.48 24.02
CA LEU A 42 -8.58 1.68 24.77
C LEU A 42 -7.98 0.58 23.89
N PHE A 43 -6.66 0.50 23.80
CA PHE A 43 -5.92 -0.53 23.08
C PHE A 43 -4.97 -1.26 24.02
N LYS A 44 -4.63 -2.51 23.73
CA LYS A 44 -3.63 -3.25 24.52
C LYS A 44 -2.28 -2.53 24.50
N GLU A 45 -1.57 -2.52 25.62
CA GLU A 45 -0.15 -2.16 25.65
C GLU A 45 0.64 -3.06 24.68
N GLY A 46 1.63 -2.49 24.00
CA GLY A 46 2.40 -3.16 22.95
C GLY A 46 1.66 -3.29 21.62
N THR A 47 0.54 -2.60 21.42
CA THR A 47 -0.16 -2.57 20.12
C THR A 47 0.75 -1.92 19.07
N PRO A 48 1.00 -2.56 17.92
CA PRO A 48 1.78 -1.98 16.84
C PRO A 48 1.02 -0.84 16.14
N VAL A 49 1.71 0.27 15.90
CA VAL A 49 1.22 1.40 15.11
C VAL A 49 1.77 1.29 13.70
N HIS A 50 0.88 1.19 12.73
CA HIS A 50 1.20 0.97 11.32
C HIS A 50 1.19 2.28 10.51
N THR A 51 2.03 2.38 9.48
CA THR A 51 2.03 3.54 8.56
C THR A 51 0.78 3.62 7.69
N SER A 52 0.08 2.49 7.48
CA SER A 52 -1.18 2.43 6.73
C SER A 52 -2.13 1.37 7.29
N PRO A 53 -3.42 1.37 6.89
CA PRO A 53 -4.43 0.38 7.31
C PRO A 53 -4.19 -1.03 6.73
N ALA A 54 -2.98 -1.58 6.84
CA ALA A 54 -2.63 -2.89 6.34
C ALA A 54 -1.66 -3.57 7.30
N GLY A 55 -1.92 -4.82 7.67
CA GLY A 55 -1.05 -5.58 8.58
C GLY A 55 0.36 -5.85 8.01
N SER A 56 0.54 -5.72 6.70
CA SER A 56 1.83 -5.81 6.02
C SER A 56 2.61 -4.49 5.96
N SER A 57 2.02 -3.37 6.40
CA SER A 57 2.70 -2.07 6.39
C SER A 57 3.71 -1.94 7.52
N SER A 58 4.67 -1.03 7.35
CA SER A 58 5.71 -0.77 8.35
C SER A 58 5.13 -0.33 9.69
N VAL A 59 5.69 -0.83 10.78
CA VAL A 59 5.38 -0.40 12.14
C VAL A 59 6.27 0.80 12.51
N THR A 60 5.67 1.91 12.92
CA THR A 60 6.39 3.14 13.34
C THR A 60 6.70 3.16 14.82
N GLY A 61 5.95 2.38 15.62
CA GLY A 61 6.11 2.31 17.06
C GLY A 61 5.09 1.37 17.69
N TYR A 62 5.13 1.32 19.02
CA TYR A 62 4.21 0.53 19.84
C TYR A 62 3.60 1.41 20.90
N LEU A 63 2.34 1.15 21.23
CA LEU A 63 1.67 1.85 22.33
C LEU A 63 2.26 1.40 23.67
N ASP A 64 2.61 2.38 24.51
CA ASP A 64 3.19 2.23 25.85
C ASP A 64 2.14 2.30 26.97
N ASP A 65 0.91 2.68 26.63
CA ASP A 65 -0.25 2.70 27.51
C ASP A 65 -1.53 2.47 26.68
N TYR A 66 -2.69 2.55 27.35
CA TYR A 66 -3.93 2.03 26.79
C TYR A 66 -4.77 3.08 26.05
N TYR A 67 -4.61 4.39 26.31
CA TYR A 67 -5.62 5.40 25.91
C TYR A 67 -5.21 6.22 24.70
N ARG A 68 -5.95 6.14 23.58
CA ARG A 68 -5.64 6.92 22.36
C ARG A 68 -6.83 7.68 21.81
N ALA A 69 -6.59 8.94 21.46
CA ALA A 69 -7.53 9.74 20.68
C ALA A 69 -7.49 9.30 19.22
N VAL A 70 -8.65 9.03 18.64
CA VAL A 70 -8.78 8.60 17.24
C VAL A 70 -9.77 9.49 16.50
N ASP A 71 -9.42 9.88 15.28
CA ASP A 71 -10.21 10.82 14.45
C ASP A 71 -10.74 10.20 13.16
N LYS A 72 -10.30 8.99 12.79
CA LYS A 72 -10.78 8.29 11.59
C LYS A 72 -10.97 6.80 11.84
N SER A 73 -12.03 6.27 11.24
CA SER A 73 -12.25 4.84 11.05
C SER A 73 -11.92 4.47 9.62
N CYS A 74 -11.03 3.51 9.42
CA CYS A 74 -10.58 3.08 8.10
C CYS A 74 -10.82 1.59 7.89
N ILE A 75 -11.30 1.21 6.70
CA ILE A 75 -11.48 -0.18 6.29
C ILE A 75 -10.42 -0.49 5.24
N SER A 76 -9.58 -1.49 5.55
CA SER A 76 -8.56 -2.02 4.63
C SER A 76 -9.20 -2.84 3.49
N ASP A 77 -8.43 -3.13 2.43
CA ASP A 77 -8.84 -4.06 1.36
C ASP A 77 -9.28 -5.44 1.88
N ALA A 78 -8.68 -5.88 2.99
CA ALA A 78 -9.00 -7.15 3.64
C ALA A 78 -10.29 -7.09 4.51
N GLY A 79 -11.02 -5.98 4.51
CA GLY A 79 -12.22 -5.77 5.32
C GLY A 79 -11.94 -5.51 6.80
N ASN A 80 -10.67 -5.43 7.20
CA ASN A 80 -10.28 -5.13 8.58
C ASN A 80 -10.49 -3.65 8.91
N GLN A 81 -11.02 -3.37 10.11
CA GLN A 81 -11.16 -2.01 10.64
C GLN A 81 -9.89 -1.55 11.36
N TRP A 82 -9.52 -0.30 11.09
CA TRP A 82 -8.34 0.38 11.63
C TRP A 82 -8.72 1.76 12.15
N TRP A 83 -8.02 2.20 13.19
CA TRP A 83 -8.21 3.52 13.79
C TRP A 83 -6.98 4.38 13.56
N HIS A 84 -7.19 5.58 13.04
CA HIS A 84 -6.11 6.57 12.91
C HIS A 84 -5.86 7.24 14.27
N LEU A 85 -4.60 7.30 14.71
CA LEU A 85 -4.22 7.99 15.94
C LEU A 85 -4.07 9.49 15.68
N GLN A 86 -4.81 10.30 16.43
CA GLN A 86 -4.90 11.74 16.16
C GLN A 86 -3.58 12.48 16.40
N LEU A 87 -2.83 12.11 17.45
CA LEU A 87 -1.63 12.84 17.89
C LEU A 87 -0.34 12.23 17.33
N GLU A 88 -0.22 10.91 17.37
CA GLU A 88 0.95 10.16 16.93
C GLU A 88 0.98 9.96 15.41
N GLY A 89 -0.20 10.01 14.78
CA GLY A 89 -0.39 9.52 13.42
C GLY A 89 -0.32 8.00 13.33
N GLY A 90 -0.50 7.49 12.12
CA GLY A 90 -0.53 6.05 11.87
C GLY A 90 -1.84 5.40 12.28
N TYR A 91 -1.86 4.07 12.21
CA TYR A 91 -3.07 3.26 12.26
C TYR A 91 -2.90 2.07 13.18
N VAL A 92 -3.90 1.81 14.02
CA VAL A 92 -3.94 0.62 14.88
C VAL A 92 -5.11 -0.27 14.49
N TYR A 93 -4.87 -1.58 14.48
CA TYR A 93 -5.90 -2.54 14.10
C TYR A 93 -6.94 -2.67 15.21
N ASN A 94 -8.23 -2.65 14.85
CA ASN A 94 -9.34 -2.74 15.80
C ASN A 94 -9.30 -4.01 16.66
N GLY A 95 -8.68 -5.11 16.19
CA GLY A 95 -8.50 -6.33 16.97
C GLY A 95 -7.66 -6.17 18.26
N TYR A 96 -6.95 -5.06 18.41
CA TYR A 96 -6.21 -4.71 19.65
C TYR A 96 -7.02 -3.86 20.63
N ARG A 97 -8.23 -3.43 20.27
CA ARG A 97 -9.10 -2.63 21.15
C ARG A 97 -9.59 -3.47 22.32
N ILE A 98 -9.65 -2.86 23.51
CA ILE A 98 -10.12 -3.47 24.77
C ILE A 98 -11.23 -2.62 25.38
N GLY A 99 -12.39 -2.57 24.71
CA GLY A 99 -13.59 -1.86 25.15
C GLY A 99 -14.51 -1.53 23.98
#